data_AF-A0A1I4FW34-F1
#
_entry.id   AF-A0A1I4FW34-F1
#
_cell.length_a   1.000
_cell.length_b   1.000
_cell.length_c   1.000
_cell.angle_alpha   90.00
_cell.angle_beta   90.00
_cell.angle_gamma   90.00
#
_symmetry.space_group_name_H-M   'P 1'
#
loop_
_entity.id
_entity.type
_entity.pdbx_description
1 polymer ?
#
loop_
_entity_poly.entity_id
_entity_poly.type
_entity_poly.pdbx_seq_one_letter_code
_entity_poly.pdbx_strand_id
1 'polypeptide(L)' 'MKCFINDDLALSRPPEGPVASYIVPFAEWLGDRGYGLVSMRNQVLMAAGFSKWLGHKGIELSDIGGDHPGRYLLDRA' A
#
# COMPACT_ATOMS: atom_id res chain seq x y z
N MET A 1 4.48 -4.29 -16.46
CA MET A 1 3.44 -3.28 -16.76
C MET A 1 3.37 -2.36 -15.55
N LYS A 2 3.64 -1.05 -15.72
CA LYS A 2 3.59 -0.09 -14.61
C LYS A 2 2.14 0.29 -14.32
N CYS A 3 1.79 0.45 -13.04
CA CYS A 3 0.49 0.98 -12.64
C CYS A 3 0.65 2.42 -12.19
N PHE A 4 0.09 3.34 -12.97
CA PHE A 4 0.03 4.75 -12.59
C PHE A 4 -1.00 4.89 -11.47
N ILE A 5 -0.56 5.53 -10.40
CA ILE A 5 -1.42 5.91 -9.30
C ILE A 5 -1.90 7.34 -9.56
N ASN A 6 -0.96 8.25 -9.85
CA ASN A 6 -1.22 9.64 -10.23
C ASN A 6 -0.23 10.02 -11.36
N ASP A 7 -0.35 11.22 -11.94
CA ASP A 7 0.54 11.73 -13.00
C ASP A 7 2.04 11.62 -12.64
N ASP A 8 2.37 11.72 -11.35
CA ASP A 8 3.74 11.71 -10.84
C ASP A 8 4.19 10.38 -10.19
N LEU A 9 3.28 9.42 -10.00
CA LEU A 9 3.57 8.21 -9.23
C LEU A 9 3.12 6.94 -9.97
N ALA A 10 4.07 6.03 -10.21
CA ALA A 10 3.79 4.72 -10.78
C ALA A 10 4.43 3.58 -9.98
N LEU A 11 3.66 2.53 -9.72
CA LEU A 11 4.14 1.26 -9.20
C LEU A 11 4.69 0.37 -10.33
N SER A 12 5.68 -0.45 -10.00
CA SER A 12 6.26 -1.41 -10.94
C SER A 12 5.31 -2.56 -11.29
N ARG A 13 4.31 -2.81 -10.44
CA ARG A 13 3.27 -3.82 -10.58
C ARG A 13 1.95 -3.27 -10.03
N PRO A 14 0.79 -3.77 -10.50
CA PRO A 14 -0.48 -3.49 -9.84
C PRO A 14 -0.43 -3.84 -8.35
N PRO A 15 -1.09 -3.07 -7.48
CA PRO A 15 -1.31 -3.51 -6.12
C PRO A 15 -2.11 -4.83 -6.10
N GLU A 16 -1.74 -5.71 -5.18
CA GLU A 16 -2.37 -7.02 -4.98
C GLU A 16 -2.78 -7.15 -3.51
N GLY A 17 -3.76 -8.02 -3.22
CA GLY A 17 -4.22 -8.31 -1.86
C GLY A 17 -5.47 -7.53 -1.43
N PRO A 18 -5.93 -7.75 -0.18
CA PRO A 18 -7.25 -7.34 0.31
C PRO A 18 -7.47 -5.83 0.38
N VAL A 19 -6.40 -5.03 0.40
CA VAL A 19 -6.50 -3.56 0.43
C VAL A 19 -6.06 -2.91 -0.89
N ALA A 20 -5.85 -3.69 -1.95
CA ALA A 20 -5.34 -3.19 -3.23
C ALA A 20 -6.18 -2.06 -3.84
N SER A 21 -7.51 -2.15 -3.72
CA SER A 21 -8.46 -1.14 -4.20
C SER A 21 -8.33 0.21 -3.50
N TYR A 22 -7.73 0.25 -2.31
CA TYR A 22 -7.54 1.48 -1.53
C TYR A 22 -6.20 2.17 -1.80
N ILE A 23 -5.28 1.55 -2.56
CA ILE A 23 -3.92 2.08 -2.75
C ILE A 23 -3.90 3.36 -3.60
N VAL A 24 -4.73 3.44 -4.65
CA VAL A 24 -4.85 4.65 -5.48
C VAL A 24 -5.54 5.77 -4.71
N PRO A 25 -6.74 5.56 -4.11
CA PRO A 25 -7.38 6.59 -3.28
C PRO A 25 -6.50 7.08 -2.12
N PHE A 26 -5.68 6.20 -1.52
CA PHE A 26 -4.74 6.58 -0.48
C PHE A 26 -3.66 7.54 -0.99
N ALA A 27 -3.14 7.32 -2.20
CA ALA A 27 -2.14 8.20 -2.77
C ALA A 27 -2.71 9.56 -3.19
N GLU A 28 -3.92 9.60 -3.76
CA GLU A 28 -4.65 10.83 -4.04
C GLU A 28 -4.86 11.63 -2.74
N TRP A 29 -5.34 10.97 -1.68
CA TRP A 29 -5.52 11.57 -0.37
C TRP A 29 -4.21 12.15 0.21
N LEU A 30 -3.07 11.49 0.00
CA LEU A 30 -1.75 12.03 0.38
C LEU A 30 -1.39 13.29 -0.44
N GLY A 31 -1.72 13.31 -1.73
CA GLY A 31 -1.48 14.46 -2.60
C GLY A 31 -2.29 15.67 -2.16
N ASP A 32 -3.57 15.47 -1.90
CA ASP A 32 -4.50 16.51 -1.42
C ASP A 32 -4.07 17.12 -0.07
N ARG A 33 -3.34 16.35 0.75
CA ARG A 33 -2.78 16.80 2.03
C ARG A 33 -1.42 17.48 1.92
N GLY A 34 -0.88 17.63 0.72
CA GLY A 34 0.39 18.30 0.47
C GLY A 34 1.64 17.46 0.78
N TYR A 35 1.52 16.13 0.83
CA TYR A 35 2.70 15.28 1.00
C TYR A 35 3.59 15.36 -0.25
N GLY A 36 4.87 15.60 -0.06
CA GLY A 36 5.85 15.59 -1.16
C GLY A 36 5.99 14.21 -1.80
N LEU A 37 6.37 14.20 -3.09
CA LEU A 37 6.43 12.99 -3.94
C LEU A 37 7.20 11.82 -3.31
N VAL A 38 8.36 12.08 -2.69
CA VAL A 38 9.17 11.03 -2.05
C VAL A 38 8.44 10.40 -0.87
N SER A 39 7.79 11.22 -0.03
CA SER A 39 7.01 10.73 1.10
C SER A 39 5.82 9.91 0.64
N MET A 40 5.06 10.43 -0.34
CA MET A 40 3.92 9.72 -0.92
C MET A 40 4.34 8.36 -1.49
N ARG A 41 5.40 8.33 -2.30
CA ARG A 41 5.94 7.09 -2.87
C ARG A 41 6.29 6.08 -1.79
N ASN A 42 6.96 6.48 -0.72
CA ASN A 42 7.34 5.58 0.36
C ASN A 42 6.11 5.01 1.08
N GLN A 43 5.11 5.85 1.37
CA GLN A 43 3.88 5.40 2.03
C GLN A 43 3.06 4.44 1.16
N VAL A 44 2.94 4.74 -0.13
CA VAL A 44 2.26 3.86 -1.10
C VAL A 44 2.99 2.52 -1.23
N LEU A 45 4.32 2.52 -1.31
CA LEU A 45 5.10 1.27 -1.39
C LEU A 45 4.95 0.43 -0.10
N MET A 46 4.85 1.08 1.06
CA MET A 46 4.53 0.40 2.32
C MET A 46 3.14 -0.21 2.29
N ALA A 47 2.12 0.56 1.89
CA ALA A 47 0.73 0.09 1.83
C ALA A 47 0.54 -1.05 0.82
N ALA A 48 1.12 -0.94 -0.39
CA ALA A 48 1.07 -1.99 -1.40
C ALA A 48 1.79 -3.27 -0.95
N GLY A 49 2.94 -3.12 -0.28
CA GLY A 49 3.67 -4.24 0.31
C GLY A 49 2.88 -4.92 1.44
N PHE A 50 2.22 -4.14 2.29
CA PHE A 50 1.36 -4.65 3.35
C PHE A 50 0.15 -5.41 2.78
N SER A 51 -0.53 -4.84 1.78
CA SER A 51 -1.63 -5.49 1.06
C SER A 51 -1.23 -6.86 0.53
N LYS A 52 -0.08 -6.92 -0.17
CA LYS A 52 0.42 -8.19 -0.70
C LYS A 52 0.73 -9.20 0.41
N TRP A 53 1.33 -8.74 1.50
CA TRP A 53 1.63 -9.58 2.65
C TRP A 53 0.37 -10.16 3.29
N LEU A 54 -0.69 -9.36 3.46
CA LEU A 54 -1.99 -9.84 3.95
C LEU A 54 -2.55 -10.96 3.05
N GLY A 55 -2.53 -10.75 1.73
CA GLY A 55 -2.96 -11.76 0.77
C GLY A 55 -2.15 -13.06 0.85
N HIS A 56 -0.83 -12.98 1.03
CA HIS A 56 0.01 -14.16 1.23
C HIS A 56 -0.27 -14.90 2.55
N LYS A 57 -0.71 -14.19 3.59
CA LYS A 57 -1.09 -14.79 4.88
C LYS A 57 -2.54 -15.26 4.93
N GLY A 58 -3.32 -15.03 3.86
CA GLY A 58 -4.75 -15.34 3.83
C GLY A 58 -5.57 -14.49 4.80
N ILE A 59 -5.11 -13.27 5.11
CA ILE A 59 -5.82 -12.35 5.99
C ILE A 59 -6.73 -11.49 5.13
N GLU A 60 -8.03 -11.58 5.36
CA GLU A 60 -9.03 -10.77 4.66
C GLU A 60 -9.17 -9.36 5.26
N LEU A 61 -9.81 -8.45 4.53
CA LEU A 61 -10.01 -7.06 4.97
C LEU A 61 -10.73 -6.96 6.32
N SER A 62 -11.71 -7.85 6.57
CA SER A 62 -12.46 -7.92 7.83
C SER A 62 -11.63 -8.38 9.02
N ASP A 63 -10.53 -9.09 8.75
CA ASP A 63 -9.73 -9.78 9.76
C ASP A 63 -8.44 -9.00 10.08
N ILE A 64 -8.33 -7.77 9.55
CA ILE A 64 -7.19 -6.90 9.81
C ILE A 64 -7.26 -6.40 11.27
N GLY A 65 -6.46 -7.02 12.14
CA GLY A 65 -6.21 -6.59 13.51
C GLY A 65 -5.00 -5.65 13.67
N GLY A 66 -4.86 -5.08 14.87
CA GLY A 66 -3.81 -4.13 15.22
C GLY A 66 -2.40 -4.71 15.31
N ASP A 67 -2.25 -6.04 15.38
CA ASP A 67 -0.95 -6.73 15.42
C ASP A 67 -0.32 -6.90 14.02
N HIS A 68 -1.14 -6.96 12.97
CA HIS A 68 -0.67 -7.25 11.61
C HIS A 68 0.32 -6.24 11.04
N PRO A 69 0.19 -4.91 11.26
CA PRO A 69 1.22 -3.97 10.82
C PRO A 69 2.58 -4.28 11.46
N GLY A 70 2.61 -4.64 12.74
CA GLY A 70 3.85 -5.03 13.43
C GLY A 70 4.44 -6.31 12.85
N ARG A 71 3.61 -7.33 12.63
CA ARG A 71 4.04 -8.60 12.02
C ARG A 71 4.55 -8.43 10.59
N TYR A 72 3.92 -7.55 9.81
CA TYR A 72 4.42 -7.19 8.49
C TYR A 72 5.81 -6.54 8.54
N LEU A 73 6.03 -5.60 9.46
CA LEU A 73 7.32 -4.96 9.62
C LEU A 73 8.41 -5.95 10.05
N LEU A 74 8.07 -6.92 10.90
CA LEU A 74 8.98 -8.00 11.30
C LEU A 74 9.32 -8.94 10.14
N ASP A 75 8.34 -9.35 9.32
CA ASP A 75 8.56 -10.21 8.15
C ASP A 75 9.35 -9.52 7.02
N ARG A 76 9.42 -8.18 7.03
CA ARG A 76 10.15 -7.37 6.04
C ARG A 76 11.63 -7.15 6.41
N ALA A 77 11.98 -7.25 7.69
CA ALA A 77 13.33 -7.02 8.22
C ALA A 77 14.30 -8.14 7.80
#